data_AF-A0A642V2L0-F1
#
_entry.id   AF-A0A642V2L0-F1
#
_cell.length_a   1.000
_cell.length_b   1.000
_cell.length_c   1.000
_cell.angle_alpha   90.00
_cell.angle_beta   90.00
_cell.angle_gamma   90.00
#
_symmetry.space_group_name_H-M   'P 1'
#
loop_
_entity.id
_entity.type
_entity.pdbx_description
1 polymer ?
#
loop_
_entity_poly.entity_id
_entity_poly.type
_entity_poly.pdbx_seq_one_letter_code
_entity_poly.pdbx_strand_id
1 'polypeptide(L)'
;MLVRLASRSVSYGMVSGPIVMGSRHMASRVVERPEKIPQPSEQVPDVTTFLKKIGRNCIEHEKHFDSWEKLMTVSSQELKNAGVDTRDRR
;
A
#
# COMPACT_ATOMS: atom_id res chain seq x y z
N MET A 1 -4.63 -32.34 -72.77
CA MET A 1 -3.86 -31.19 -72.26
C MET A 1 -4.74 -30.46 -71.25
N LEU A 2 -4.43 -30.52 -69.95
CA LEU A 2 -3.72 -29.47 -69.17
C LEU A 2 -4.74 -28.41 -68.67
N VAL A 3 -4.86 -27.99 -67.40
CA VAL A 3 -4.22 -28.29 -66.09
C VAL A 3 -5.23 -27.84 -65.02
N ARG A 4 -5.18 -28.50 -63.86
CA ARG A 4 -5.72 -27.99 -62.58
C ARG A 4 -5.23 -26.58 -62.28
N LEU A 5 -6.09 -25.76 -61.66
CA LEU A 5 -5.66 -24.83 -60.62
C LEU A 5 -6.79 -24.65 -59.61
N ALA A 6 -6.59 -25.31 -58.46
CA ALA A 6 -7.37 -25.13 -57.26
C ALA A 6 -7.04 -23.75 -56.68
N SER A 7 -8.05 -22.89 -56.52
CA SER A 7 -7.91 -21.67 -55.75
C SER A 7 -8.39 -21.95 -54.32
N ARG A 8 -7.46 -22.42 -53.48
CA ARG A 8 -7.59 -22.41 -52.02
C ARG A 8 -7.30 -20.98 -51.57
N SER A 9 -8.33 -20.23 -51.21
CA SER A 9 -8.13 -18.99 -50.45
C SER A 9 -8.14 -19.32 -48.96
N VAL A 10 -7.03 -18.98 -48.32
CA VAL A 10 -6.69 -19.26 -46.93
C VAL A 10 -7.44 -18.31 -46.01
N SER A 11 -8.08 -18.88 -44.99
CA SER A 11 -8.74 -18.19 -43.88
C SER A 11 -7.78 -17.21 -43.19
N TYR A 12 -8.17 -15.94 -43.12
CA TYR A 12 -7.55 -14.98 -42.22
C TYR A 12 -8.21 -15.04 -40.84
N GLY A 13 -7.35 -15.13 -39.83
CA GLY A 13 -7.66 -15.61 -38.51
C GLY A 13 -8.47 -14.65 -37.63
N MET A 14 -9.18 -15.31 -36.72
CA MET A 14 -9.81 -14.78 -35.53
C MET A 14 -8.82 -13.94 -34.69
N VAL A 15 -9.04 -12.63 -34.60
CA VAL A 15 -8.43 -11.78 -33.57
C VAL A 15 -9.52 -11.14 -32.74
N SER A 16 -9.97 -11.87 -31.72
CA SER A 16 -10.69 -11.32 -30.57
C SER A 16 -10.50 -12.29 -29.40
N GLY A 17 -9.29 -12.28 -28.85
CA GLY A 17 -9.06 -12.82 -27.51
C GLY A 17 -9.51 -11.77 -26.47
N PRO A 18 -10.21 -12.14 -25.40
CA PRO A 18 -10.57 -11.19 -24.35
C PRO A 18 -9.29 -10.71 -23.65
N ILE A 19 -9.17 -9.38 -23.48
CA ILE A 19 -8.17 -8.79 -22.58
C ILE A 19 -8.52 -9.28 -21.17
N VAL A 20 -7.84 -10.32 -20.70
CA VAL A 20 -7.91 -10.75 -19.30
C VAL A 20 -7.20 -9.67 -18.49
N MET A 21 -7.98 -8.71 -18.00
CA MET A 21 -7.55 -7.73 -17.01
C MET A 21 -7.19 -8.51 -15.74
N GLY A 22 -5.90 -8.79 -15.56
CA GLY A 22 -5.38 -9.48 -14.39
C GLY A 22 -5.72 -8.69 -13.13
N SER A 23 -6.72 -9.16 -12.39
CA SER A 23 -7.05 -8.68 -11.06
C SER A 23 -5.84 -8.87 -10.15
N ARG A 24 -5.11 -7.78 -9.90
CA ARG A 24 -4.07 -7.75 -8.86
C ARG A 24 -4.79 -7.82 -7.51
N HIS A 25 -5.13 -9.02 -7.07
CA HIS A 25 -5.56 -9.24 -5.70
C HIS A 25 -4.33 -9.08 -4.80
N MET A 26 -4.14 -7.86 -4.28
CA MET A 26 -3.19 -7.61 -3.19
C MET A 26 -3.75 -8.31 -1.95
N ALA A 27 -3.24 -9.50 -1.65
CA ALA A 27 -3.47 -10.14 -0.36
C ALA A 27 -2.74 -9.31 0.71
N SER A 28 -3.50 -8.60 1.54
CA SER A 28 -2.98 -8.02 2.78
C SER A 28 -2.44 -9.17 3.63
N ARG A 29 -1.12 -9.22 3.79
CA ARG A 29 -0.48 -10.18 4.68
C ARG A 29 -0.75 -9.70 6.10
N VAL A 30 -1.83 -10.19 6.71
CA VAL A 30 -2.07 -10.04 8.15
C VAL A 30 -1.02 -10.88 8.85
N VAL A 31 0.15 -10.29 9.06
CA VAL A 31 1.16 -10.85 9.94
C VAL A 31 0.68 -10.54 11.34
N GLU A 32 0.03 -11.50 12.01
CA GLU A 32 -0.20 -11.45 13.45
C GLU A 32 1.15 -11.56 14.16
N ARG A 33 1.89 -10.45 14.18
CA ARG A 33 3.08 -10.29 15.00
C ARG A 33 2.56 -9.87 16.36
N PRO A 34 2.97 -10.53 17.47
CA PRO A 34 2.64 -10.01 18.79
C PRO A 34 3.17 -8.58 18.85
N GLU A 35 2.26 -7.60 19.00
CA GLU A 35 2.57 -6.18 19.04
C GLU A 35 3.30 -5.87 20.35
N LYS A 36 4.57 -6.27 20.42
CA LYS A 36 5.44 -5.87 21.51
C LYS A 36 5.79 -4.42 21.25
N ILE A 37 5.01 -3.52 21.84
CA ILE A 37 5.25 -2.08 21.79
C ILE A 37 6.69 -1.84 22.29
N PRO A 38 7.56 -1.22 21.49
CA PRO A 38 8.93 -0.94 21.92
C PRO A 38 8.87 0.05 23.09
N GLN A 39 9.72 -0.12 24.09
CA GLN A 39 9.83 0.87 25.16
C GLN A 39 10.52 2.15 24.63
N PRO A 40 10.15 3.34 25.15
CA PRO A 40 10.88 4.57 24.88
C PRO A 40 12.37 4.40 25.20
N SER A 41 13.24 4.98 24.37
CA SER A 41 14.69 4.92 24.59
C SER A 41 15.17 6.20 25.30
N GLU A 42 16.35 6.18 25.90
CA GLU A 42 16.95 7.39 26.51
C GLU A 42 17.07 8.54 25.51
N GLN A 43 17.28 8.23 24.23
CA GLN A 43 17.41 9.22 23.17
C GLN A 43 16.06 9.77 22.67
N VAL A 44 14.96 9.07 22.98
CA VAL A 44 13.60 9.43 22.59
C VAL A 44 12.64 9.01 23.72
N PRO A 45 12.55 9.82 24.78
CA PRO A 45 11.79 9.47 25.97
C PRO A 45 10.27 9.70 25.81
N ASP A 46 9.85 10.55 24.89
CA ASP A 46 8.47 10.98 24.71
C ASP A 46 8.03 11.02 23.23
N VAL A 47 6.71 11.14 23.04
CA VAL A 47 6.07 11.24 21.71
C VAL A 47 6.54 12.49 20.99
N THR A 48 6.61 13.63 21.67
CA THR A 48 7.03 14.91 21.11
C THR A 48 8.45 14.86 20.54
N THR A 49 9.41 14.29 21.29
CA THR A 49 10.79 14.14 20.81
C THR A 49 10.85 13.17 19.64
N PHE A 50 10.06 12.09 19.65
CA PHE A 50 9.99 11.18 18.51
C PHE A 50 9.52 11.89 17.25
N LEU A 51 8.38 12.59 17.31
CA LEU A 51 7.79 13.33 16.20
C LEU A 51 8.73 14.42 15.68
N LYS A 52 9.47 15.11 16.57
CA LYS A 52 10.51 16.07 16.19
C LYS A 52 11.69 15.40 15.47
N LYS A 53 12.14 14.25 15.95
CA LYS A 53 13.30 13.53 15.40
C LYS A 53 13.04 12.94 14.01
N ILE A 54 11.84 12.42 13.75
CA ILE A 54 11.49 11.87 12.43
C ILE A 54 11.33 12.97 11.37
N GLY A 55 11.08 14.21 11.80
CA GLY A 55 10.92 15.37 10.93
C GLY A 55 9.59 15.38 10.18
N ARG A 56 9.60 15.83 8.92
CA ARG A 56 8.43 15.88 8.01
C ARG A 56 7.21 16.65 8.54
N ASN A 57 7.42 17.54 9.50
CA ASN A 57 6.36 18.30 10.16
C ASN A 57 5.35 17.42 10.94
N CYS A 58 5.73 16.20 11.33
CA CYS A 58 4.84 15.28 12.07
C CYS A 58 4.44 15.79 13.47
N ILE A 59 5.11 16.83 13.97
CA ILE A 59 4.78 17.49 15.24
C ILE A 59 3.40 18.15 15.22
N GLU A 60 2.89 18.59 14.05
CA GLU A 60 1.56 19.20 13.95
C GLU A 60 0.44 18.22 14.35
N HIS A 61 0.69 16.93 14.15
CA HIS A 61 -0.25 15.84 14.44
C HIS A 61 -0.09 15.28 15.87
N GLU A 62 0.76 15.89 16.72
CA GLU A 62 1.00 15.45 18.10
C GLU A 62 -0.29 15.34 18.93
N LYS A 63 -1.27 16.22 18.65
CA LYS A 63 -2.58 16.23 19.31
C LYS A 63 -3.41 14.95 19.10
N HIS A 64 -3.04 14.10 18.15
CA HIS A 64 -3.70 12.83 17.91
C HIS A 64 -3.10 11.66 18.71
N PHE A 65 -2.00 11.90 19.43
CA PHE A 65 -1.25 10.88 20.15
C PHE A 65 -1.22 11.18 21.65
N ASP A 66 -2.08 10.51 22.40
CA ASP A 66 -2.16 10.70 23.86
C ASP A 66 -1.07 9.92 24.62
N SER A 67 -0.51 8.87 24.02
CA SER A 67 0.49 8.00 24.63
C SER A 67 1.45 7.38 23.61
N TRP A 68 2.61 6.96 24.10
CA TRP A 68 3.60 6.21 23.30
C TRP A 68 3.03 4.93 22.71
N GLU A 69 2.19 4.24 23.48
CA GLU A 69 1.50 3.03 23.05
C GLU A 69 0.57 3.32 21.88
N LYS A 70 -0.19 4.42 21.94
CA LYS A 70 -1.08 4.81 20.84
C LYS A 70 -0.28 5.15 19.58
N LEU A 71 0.85 5.86 19.71
CA LEU A 71 1.74 6.17 18.57
C LEU A 71 2.23 4.90 17.86
N MET A 72 2.59 3.86 18.62
CA MET A 72 3.16 2.62 18.07
C MET A 72 2.11 1.62 17.57
N THR A 73 0.84 1.80 17.93
CA THR A 73 -0.28 0.90 17.58
C THR A 73 -1.28 1.51 16.60
N VAL A 74 -1.26 2.83 16.40
CA VAL A 74 -2.21 3.53 15.52
C VAL A 74 -2.21 2.93 14.12
N SER A 75 -3.40 2.70 13.57
CA SER A 75 -3.51 2.22 12.19
C SER A 75 -3.48 3.36 11.18
N SER A 76 -3.02 3.10 9.97
CA SER A 76 -3.08 4.09 8.88
C SER A 76 -4.52 4.54 8.56
N GLN A 77 -5.52 3.70 8.86
CA GLN A 77 -6.94 4.01 8.70
C GLN A 77 -7.40 5.06 9.72
N GLU A 78 -6.99 4.91 10.99
CA GLU A 78 -7.28 5.87 12.06
C GLU A 78 -6.64 7.23 11.76
N LEU A 79 -5.38 7.25 11.33
CA LEU A 79 -4.69 8.49 10.94
C LEU A 79 -5.37 9.18 9.75
N LYS A 80 -5.85 8.40 8.78
CA LYS A 80 -6.62 8.94 7.65
C LYS A 80 -7.93 9.60 8.14
N ASN A 81 -8.63 8.97 9.06
CA ASN A 81 -9.88 9.52 9.62
C ASN A 81 -9.61 10.77 10.47
N ALA A 82 -8.44 10.86 11.10
CA ALA A 82 -7.98 12.05 11.82
C ALA A 82 -7.54 13.21 10.89
N GLY A 83 -7.49 12.99 9.57
CA GLY A 83 -7.11 14.01 8.59
C GLY A 83 -5.61 14.09 8.30
N VAL A 84 -4.81 13.13 8.77
CA VAL A 84 -3.37 13.08 8.48
C VAL A 84 -3.14 12.68 7.02
N ASP A 85 -2.36 13.50 6.31
CA ASP A 85 -2.10 13.30 4.89
C ASP A 85 -1.40 11.96 4.61
N THR A 86 -1.56 11.47 3.38
CA THR A 86 -0.97 10.22 2.93
C THR A 86 0.56 10.25 2.99
N ARG A 87 1.19 11.41 2.77
CA ARG A 87 2.64 11.58 2.85
C ARG A 87 3.16 11.41 4.28
N ASP A 88 2.42 11.90 5.26
CA ASP A 88 2.90 11.98 6.64
C ASP A 88 2.66 10.67 7.43
N ARG A 89 1.72 9.82 6.97
CA ARG A 89 1.38 8.52 7.60
C ARG A 89 2.07 7.28 7.00
N ARG A 90 2.89 7.43 5.95
CA ARG A 90 3.54 6.35 5.21
C ARG A 90 5.04 6.35 5.42
#